data_AF-A0A820VFN0-F1
#
_entry.id   AF-A0A820VFN0-F1
#
_cell.length_a   1.000
_cell.length_b   1.000
_cell.length_c   1.000
_cell.angle_alpha   90.00
_cell.angle_beta   90.00
_cell.angle_gamma   90.00
#
_symmetry.space_group_name_H-M   'P 1'
#
loop_
_entity.id
_entity.type
_entity.pdbx_description
1 polymer ?
#
loop_
_entity_poly.entity_id
_entity_poly.type
_entity_poly.pdbx_seq_one_letter_code
_entity_poly.pdbx_strand_id
1 'polypeptide(L)' 'MTQKSIEWFWKSNDNPFSNEESVDWNRYSDVENAIIEEAFSTLKKTHVIIDDYHIDFEHRVQIA' A
#
# COMPACT_ATOMS: atom_id res chain seq x y z
N MET A 1 -23.18 -4.38 12.92
CA MET A 1 -21.87 -3.80 13.28
C MET A 1 -21.16 -3.49 11.98
N THR A 2 -20.91 -2.23 11.66
CA THR A 2 -20.15 -1.86 10.47
C THR A 2 -18.70 -2.25 10.74
N GLN A 3 -18.24 -3.34 10.11
CA GLN A 3 -16.85 -3.73 10.15
C GLN A 3 -16.06 -2.64 9.43
N LYS A 4 -15.23 -1.88 10.16
CA LYS A 4 -14.35 -0.89 9.54
C LYS A 4 -13.37 -1.66 8.62
N SER A 5 -13.48 -1.47 7.31
CA SER A 5 -12.50 -1.95 6.35
C SER A 5 -11.24 -1.10 6.47
N ILE A 6 -10.07 -1.73 6.61
CA ILE A 6 -8.80 -1.02 6.46
C ILE A 6 -8.63 -0.66 4.98
N GLU A 7 -8.21 0.57 4.72
CA GLU A 7 -7.94 1.08 3.38
C GLU A 7 -6.45 1.40 3.26
N TRP A 8 -5.82 0.82 2.25
CA TRP A 8 -4.42 1.05 1.91
C TRP A 8 -4.31 2.07 0.77
N PHE A 9 -3.29 2.92 0.84
CA PHE A 9 -3.01 3.98 -0.12
C PHE A 9 -1.52 3.99 -0.48
N TRP A 10 -1.20 4.50 -1.67
CA TRP A 10 0.18 4.73 -2.12
C TRP A 10 0.35 6.19 -2.58
N LYS A 11 1.57 6.71 -2.46
CA LYS A 11 1.91 8.05 -2.94
C LYS A 11 2.26 7.98 -4.42
N SER A 12 1.57 8.80 -5.21
CA SER A 12 1.72 8.84 -6.68
C SER A 12 2.59 9.99 -7.20
N ASN A 13 3.28 10.68 -6.30
CA ASN A 13 4.26 11.71 -6.63
C ASN A 13 5.40 11.14 -7.48
N ASP A 14 5.88 11.93 -8.45
CA ASP A 14 7.11 11.63 -9.19
C ASP A 14 8.31 11.45 -8.25
N ASN A 15 8.38 12.27 -7.20
CA ASN A 15 9.30 12.07 -6.07
C ASN A 15 8.53 11.75 -4.78
N PRO A 16 8.32 10.47 -4.44
CA PRO A 16 7.54 10.07 -3.26
C PRO A 16 8.21 10.42 -1.92
N PHE A 17 9.48 10.84 -1.95
CA PHE A 17 10.26 11.25 -0.78
C PHE A 17 10.37 12.77 -0.62
N SER A 18 9.84 13.56 -1.55
CA SER A 18 9.81 15.02 -1.42
C SER A 18 8.83 15.45 -0.32
N ASN A 19 9.24 16.43 0.48
CA ASN A 19 8.36 17.12 1.43
C ASN A 19 7.80 18.44 0.87
N GLU A 20 8.22 18.83 -0.34
CA GLU A 20 7.86 20.10 -0.96
C GLU A 20 6.72 19.96 -1.97
N GLU A 21 6.47 18.74 -2.45
CA GLU A 21 5.39 18.45 -3.37
C GLU A 21 4.07 18.23 -2.62
N SER A 22 2.96 18.63 -3.24
CA SER A 22 1.63 18.25 -2.77
C SER A 22 1.51 16.73 -2.78
N VAL A 23 1.17 16.13 -1.64
CA VAL A 23 1.06 14.68 -1.53
C VAL A 23 -0.20 14.22 -2.26
N ASP A 24 -0.04 13.39 -3.29
CA ASP A 24 -1.15 12.77 -4.00
C ASP A 24 -1.25 11.29 -3.63
N TRP A 25 -2.23 10.97 -2.79
CA TRP A 25 -2.50 9.62 -2.32
C TRP A 25 -3.54 8.96 -3.21
N ASN A 26 -3.16 7.85 -3.83
CA ASN A 26 -4.07 7.00 -4.57
C ASN A 26 -4.43 5.76 -3.76
N ARG A 27 -5.72 5.39 -3.78
CA ARG A 27 -6.21 4.19 -3.11
C ARG A 27 -5.87 2.97 -3.96
N TYR A 28 -5.42 1.89 -3.34
CA TYR A 28 -5.39 0.60 -4.03
C TYR A 28 -6.81 0.15 -4.39
N SER A 29 -6.96 -0.66 -5.44
CA SER A 29 -8.24 -1.27 -5.78
C SER A 29 -8.73 -2.19 -4.66
N ASP A 30 -10.03 -2.53 -4.66
CA ASP A 30 -10.60 -3.39 -3.61
C ASP A 30 -9.91 -4.76 -3.53
N VAL A 31 -9.47 -5.30 -4.68
CA VAL A 31 -8.76 -6.58 -4.77
C VAL A 31 -7.36 -6.47 -4.18
N GLU A 32 -6.59 -5.47 -4.61
CA GLU A 32 -5.24 -5.21 -4.08
C GLU A 32 -5.28 -4.92 -2.58
N ASN A 33 -6.24 -4.11 -2.13
CA ASN A 33 -6.42 -3.78 -0.72
C ASN A 33 -6.66 -5.03 0.14
N ALA A 34 -7.45 -5.99 -0.35
CA ALA A 34 -7.67 -7.27 0.34
C ALA A 34 -6.39 -8.12 0.41
N ILE A 35 -5.63 -8.18 -0.69
CA ILE A 35 -4.36 -8.92 -0.76
C ILE A 35 -3.33 -8.32 0.22
N ILE A 36 -3.20 -6.99 0.21
CA ILE A 36 -2.29 -6.25 1.08
C ILE A 36 -2.64 -6.47 2.54
N GLU A 37 -3.92 -6.30 2.88
CA GLU A 37 -4.40 -6.45 4.25
C GLU A 37 -4.19 -7.88 4.77
N GLU A 38 -4.52 -8.91 3.97
CA GLU A 38 -4.28 -10.30 4.35
C GLU A 38 -2.79 -10.58 4.59
N ALA A 39 -1.93 -10.12 3.66
CA ALA A 39 -0.49 -10.30 3.77
C ALA A 39 0.09 -9.64 5.04
N PHE A 40 -0.33 -8.40 5.33
CA PHE A 40 0.16 -7.62 6.46
C PHE A 40 -0.40 -8.11 7.81
N SER A 41 -1.73 -8.23 7.91
CA SER A 41 -2.37 -8.42 9.21
C SER A 41 -2.56 -9.89 9.58
N THR A 42 -2.89 -10.75 8.63
CA THR A 42 -3.20 -12.17 8.89
C THR A 42 -1.95 -13.02 8.77
N LEU A 43 -1.21 -12.89 7.67
CA LEU A 43 -0.04 -13.72 7.39
C LEU A 43 1.25 -13.17 7.99
N LYS A 44 1.24 -11.92 8.48
CA LYS A 44 2.40 -11.24 9.08
C LYS A 44 3.64 -11.26 8.17
N LYS A 45 3.43 -11.10 6.85
CA LYS A 45 4.52 -10.99 5.89
C LYS A 45 5.25 -9.67 6.04
N THR A 46 6.51 -9.64 5.64
CA THR A 46 7.31 -8.40 5.53
C THR A 46 7.11 -7.68 4.20
N HIS A 47 6.61 -8.39 3.19
CA HIS A 47 6.35 -7.84 1.87
C HIS A 47 5.26 -8.62 1.12
N VAL A 48 4.76 -8.03 0.03
CA VAL A 48 3.85 -8.66 -0.93
C VAL A 48 4.20 -8.22 -2.36
N ILE A 49 4.06 -9.14 -3.31
CA ILE A 49 4.20 -8.86 -4.75
C ILE A 49 2.79 -8.87 -5.34
N ILE A 50 2.47 -7.82 -6.09
CA ILE A 50 1.17 -7.63 -6.75
C ILE A 50 1.45 -7.17 -8.17
N ASP A 51 1.07 -7.98 -9.16
CA ASP A 51 1.30 -7.75 -10.58
C ASP A 51 2.74 -7.30 -10.90
N ASP A 52 2.93 -6.03 -11.23
CA ASP A 52 4.19 -5.42 -11.65
C ASP A 52 4.94 -4.69 -10.53
N TYR A 53 4.44 -4.71 -9.30
CA TYR A 53 5.08 -4.03 -8.17
C TYR A 53 5.18 -4.89 -6.91
N HIS A 54 6.07 -4.45 -6.02
CA HIS A 54 6.38 -5.06 -4.74
C HIS A 54 6.20 -4.03 -3.63
N ILE A 55 5.43 -4.38 -2.60
CA ILE A 55 5.25 -3.55 -1.40
C ILE A 55 6.10 -4.14 -0.27
N ASP A 56 7.02 -3.34 0.24
CA ASP A 56 7.78 -3.61 1.46
C ASP A 56 7.05 -2.97 2.65
N PHE A 57 6.55 -3.81 3.57
CA PHE A 57 5.80 -3.36 4.74
C PHE A 57 6.69 -2.83 5.87
N GLU A 58 7.94 -3.26 5.92
CA GLU A 58 8.91 -2.80 6.92
C GLU A 58 9.30 -1.35 6.64
N HIS A 59 9.61 -1.06 5.38
CA HIS A 59 10.01 0.27 4.92
C HIS A 59 8.83 1.14 4.46
N ARG A 60 7.64 0.56 4.30
CA ARG A 60 6.41 1.21 3.82
C ARG A 60 6.57 1.87 2.45
N VAL A 61 7.17 1.13 1.52
CA VAL A 61 7.43 1.59 0.15
C VAL A 61 6.87 0.62 -0.88
N GLN A 62 6.43 1.15 -2.00
CA GLN A 62 6.13 0.40 -3.22
C GLN A 62 7.31 0.55 -4.19
N ILE A 63 7.71 -0.56 -4.82
CA ILE A 63 8.79 -0.65 -5.80
C ILE A 63 8.19 -1.27 -7.06
N ALA A 64 8.18 -0.51 -8.16
CA ALA A 64 7.74 -0.94 -9.49
C ALA A 64 8.95 -1.17 -10.41
#